data_AF-A0A9D9LS08-F1
#
_entry.id   AF-A0A9D9LS08-F1
#
_cell.length_a   1.000
_cell.length_b   1.000
_cell.length_c   1.000
_cell.angle_alpha   90.00
_cell.angle_beta   90.00
_cell.angle_gamma   90.00
#
_symmetry.space_group_name_H-M   'P 1'
#
loop_
_entity.id
_entity.type
_entity.pdbx_description
1 polymer ?
#
loop_
_entity_poly.entity_id
_entity_poly.type
_entity_poly.pdbx_seq_one_letter_code
_entity_poly.pdbx_strand_id
1 'polypeptide(L)'
;MIGISEISGYQGTGANVRFTNLDEFMQKINEVARDYPKTSEKYLRILGNRLRKAVINKTPDGATSGSYDIKDEHGNTIKTKKSKIKLKNTWAGKVVGARGEDLEYQLRSKSKRYHLVERGHYLVFMGKKTGRDVEGRWFFKKAVNEFKTSDQVNRVMEQFMNMIKKRIEANA
;
A
#
# COMPACT_ATOMS: atom_id res chain seq x y z
N MET A 1 -35.57 -8.06 41.10
CA MET A 1 -36.09 -7.95 39.71
C MET A 1 -35.07 -7.13 38.95
N ILE A 2 -34.37 -7.61 37.92
CA ILE A 2 -34.68 -8.64 36.92
C ILE A 2 -33.55 -9.69 36.92
N GLY A 3 -33.91 -10.97 36.92
CA GLY A 3 -32.97 -12.10 36.92
C GLY A 3 -32.58 -12.54 35.51
N ILE A 4 -31.47 -13.27 35.43
CA ILE A 4 -31.13 -14.11 34.28
C ILE A 4 -31.10 -15.55 34.80
N SER A 5 -31.98 -16.37 34.25
CA SER A 5 -32.25 -17.77 34.60
C SER A 5 -31.25 -18.73 33.98
N GLU A 6 -30.81 -19.68 34.82
CA GLU A 6 -30.33 -21.05 34.59
C GLU A 6 -29.71 -21.45 33.24
N ILE A 7 -28.44 -21.86 33.30
CA ILE A 7 -27.94 -23.01 32.54
C ILE A 7 -27.51 -24.07 33.55
N SER A 8 -28.28 -25.15 33.53
CA SER A 8 -28.11 -26.38 34.29
C SER A 8 -26.81 -27.11 33.95
N GLY A 9 -26.14 -27.60 35.00
CA GLY A 9 -25.35 -28.83 34.94
C GLY A 9 -23.89 -28.74 34.51
N TYR A 10 -23.00 -28.37 35.45
CA TYR A 10 -21.66 -28.97 35.55
C TYR A 10 -21.17 -28.89 37.00
N GLN A 11 -21.19 -30.02 37.71
CA GLN A 11 -20.49 -30.19 38.98
C GLN A 11 -19.02 -30.45 38.65
N GLY A 12 -18.22 -29.38 38.63
CA GLY A 12 -16.77 -29.42 38.59
C GLY A 12 -16.27 -28.36 39.54
N THR A 13 -15.29 -28.70 40.39
CA THR A 13 -14.65 -27.80 41.36
C THR A 13 -14.23 -26.48 40.72
N GLY A 14 -15.11 -25.49 40.78
CA GLY A 14 -14.89 -24.18 40.20
C GLY A 14 -13.96 -23.40 41.11
N ALA A 15 -12.69 -23.25 40.69
CA ALA A 15 -11.89 -22.17 41.21
C ALA A 15 -12.67 -20.87 40.99
N ASN A 16 -13.09 -20.22 42.07
CA ASN A 16 -13.65 -18.86 42.01
C ASN A 16 -12.52 -17.91 41.60
N VAL A 17 -12.29 -17.78 40.29
CA VAL A 17 -11.38 -16.77 39.74
C VAL A 17 -12.12 -15.43 39.81
N ARG A 18 -12.00 -14.74 40.95
CA ARG A 18 -12.38 -13.32 41.05
C ARG A 18 -11.36 -12.50 40.27
N PHE A 19 -11.69 -12.13 39.04
CA PHE A 19 -10.97 -11.09 38.31
C PHE A 19 -11.35 -9.73 38.92
N THR A 20 -10.59 -9.25 39.89
CA THR A 20 -10.79 -7.92 40.50
C THR A 20 -10.50 -6.76 39.53
N ASN A 21 -9.79 -7.02 38.43
CA ASN A 21 -9.37 -6.00 37.45
C ASN A 21 -10.08 -6.12 36.10
N LEU A 22 -11.24 -6.79 36.03
CA LEU A 22 -11.94 -7.02 34.76
C LEU A 22 -12.44 -5.70 34.15
N ASP A 23 -12.93 -4.78 34.98
CA ASP A 23 -13.35 -3.44 34.53
C ASP A 23 -12.17 -2.60 34.02
N GLU A 24 -11.02 -2.69 34.71
CA GLU A 24 -9.78 -2.03 34.31
C GLU A 24 -9.26 -2.57 32.97
N PHE A 25 -9.31 -3.89 32.78
CA PHE A 25 -8.97 -4.54 31.52
C PHE A 25 -9.92 -4.15 30.38
N MET A 26 -11.23 -4.07 30.65
CA MET A 26 -12.22 -3.61 29.68
C MET A 26 -11.99 -2.15 29.28
N GLN A 27 -11.62 -1.27 30.22
CA GLN A 27 -11.24 0.12 29.90
C GLN A 27 -10.02 0.18 28.97
N LYS A 28 -9.00 -0.64 29.22
CA LYS A 28 -7.78 -0.72 28.37
C LYS A 28 -8.09 -1.20 26.96
N ILE A 29 -8.91 -2.25 26.83
CA ILE A 29 -9.37 -2.73 25.52
C ILE A 29 -10.12 -1.62 24.78
N ASN A 30 -11.01 -0.91 25.46
CA ASN A 30 -11.77 0.18 24.85
C ASN A 30 -10.88 1.34 24.38
N GLU A 31 -9.82 1.65 25.12
CA GLU A 31 -8.86 2.69 24.72
C GLU A 31 -8.04 2.25 23.48
N VAL A 32 -7.56 1.00 23.47
CA VAL A 32 -6.87 0.42 22.31
C VAL A 32 -7.80 0.36 21.10
N ALA A 33 -9.06 -0.01 21.27
CA ALA A 33 -10.05 -0.06 20.20
C ALA A 33 -10.32 1.33 19.60
N ARG A 34 -10.32 2.40 20.41
CA ARG A 34 -10.44 3.79 19.91
C ARG A 34 -9.25 4.23 19.08
N ASP A 35 -8.05 3.80 19.44
CA ASP A 35 -6.82 4.12 18.72
C ASP A 35 -6.49 3.16 17.58
N TYR A 36 -7.20 2.03 17.49
CA TYR A 36 -7.06 1.04 16.43
C TYR A 36 -7.14 1.64 15.01
N PRO A 37 -8.10 2.51 14.66
CA PRO A 37 -8.17 3.05 13.31
C PRO A 37 -6.93 3.88 12.94
N LYS A 38 -6.46 4.74 13.84
CA LYS A 38 -5.27 5.60 13.62
C LYS A 38 -4.00 4.77 13.46
N THR A 39 -3.87 3.74 14.29
CA THR A 39 -2.69 2.88 14.28
C THR A 39 -2.68 1.98 13.06
N SER A 40 -3.82 1.37 12.71
CA SER A 40 -4.00 0.62 11.46
C SER A 40 -3.66 1.46 10.23
N GLU A 41 -4.13 2.72 10.16
CA GLU A 41 -3.82 3.63 9.06
C GLU A 41 -2.30 3.87 8.92
N LYS A 42 -1.60 4.09 10.04
CA LYS A 42 -0.15 4.30 10.07
C LYS A 42 0.59 3.11 9.47
N TYR A 43 0.29 1.89 9.92
CA TYR A 43 0.99 0.70 9.44
C TYR A 43 0.61 0.35 8.00
N LEU A 44 -0.64 0.57 7.60
CA LEU A 44 -1.08 0.47 6.21
C LEU A 44 -0.32 1.45 5.30
N ARG A 45 -0.11 2.69 5.76
CA ARG A 45 0.70 3.69 5.03
C ARG A 45 2.16 3.27 4.91
N ILE A 46 2.75 2.69 5.97
CA ILE A 46 4.12 2.15 5.93
C ILE A 46 4.23 1.04 4.88
N LEU A 47 3.32 0.06 4.94
CA LEU A 47 3.28 -1.05 3.99
C LEU A 47 3.09 -0.55 2.56
N GLY A 48 2.13 0.35 2.35
CA GLY A 48 1.87 0.98 1.06
C GLY A 48 3.07 1.76 0.51
N ASN A 49 3.81 2.47 1.36
CA ASN A 49 5.03 3.15 0.95
C ASN A 49 6.16 2.18 0.57
N ARG A 50 6.26 1.01 1.23
CA ARG A 50 7.20 -0.05 0.82
C ARG A 50 6.80 -0.64 -0.53
N LEU A 51 5.51 -0.91 -0.75
CA LEU A 51 4.98 -1.35 -2.05
C LEU A 51 5.28 -0.31 -3.13
N ARG A 52 5.03 0.98 -2.85
CA ARG A 52 5.34 2.08 -3.77
C ARG A 52 6.82 2.09 -4.14
N LYS A 53 7.74 1.93 -3.18
CA LYS A 53 9.18 1.84 -3.46
C LYS A 53 9.53 0.63 -4.34
N ALA A 54 8.97 -0.54 -4.06
CA ALA A 54 9.18 -1.73 -4.87
C ALA A 54 8.73 -1.51 -6.33
N VAL A 55 7.55 -0.91 -6.52
CA VAL A 55 7.02 -0.55 -7.84
C VAL A 55 7.91 0.48 -8.54
N ILE A 56 8.39 1.51 -7.83
CA ILE A 56 9.30 2.53 -8.38
C ILE A 56 10.59 1.89 -8.89
N ASN A 57 11.19 0.99 -8.11
CA ASN A 57 12.44 0.32 -8.47
C ASN A 57 12.29 -0.57 -9.70
N LYS A 58 11.14 -1.22 -9.84
CA LYS A 58 10.80 -2.03 -11.01
C LYS A 58 10.34 -1.24 -12.22
N THR A 59 9.98 0.02 -12.03
CA THR A 59 9.46 0.85 -13.11
C THR A 59 10.57 1.07 -14.14
N PRO A 60 10.36 0.67 -15.39
CA PRO A 60 11.33 0.92 -16.44
C PRO A 60 11.62 2.41 -16.55
N ASP A 61 12.90 2.75 -16.71
CA ASP A 61 13.27 4.11 -17.11
C ASP A 61 12.82 4.32 -18.56
N GLY A 62 11.60 4.83 -18.73
CA GLY A 62 11.12 5.34 -20.01
C GLY A 62 11.95 6.54 -20.45
N ALA A 63 12.12 6.68 -21.78
CA ALA A 63 12.97 7.64 -22.49
C ALA A 63 13.47 8.83 -21.64
N THR A 64 14.79 8.87 -21.55
CA THR A 64 15.67 9.84 -20.89
C THR A 64 15.02 11.20 -20.69
N SER A 65 15.18 11.77 -19.48
CA SER A 65 15.00 13.19 -19.21
C SER A 65 16.06 14.07 -19.91
N GLY A 66 16.55 13.64 -21.07
CA GLY A 66 17.53 14.33 -21.89
C GLY A 66 16.80 15.28 -22.80
N SER A 67 17.06 16.58 -22.62
CA SER A 67 17.11 17.46 -23.78
C SER A 67 18.28 16.98 -24.62
N TYR A 68 18.04 16.65 -25.88
CA TYR A 68 19.13 16.58 -26.85
C TYR A 68 19.18 17.93 -27.53
N ASP A 69 20.37 18.52 -27.58
CA ASP A 69 20.61 19.74 -28.34
C ASP A 69 20.50 19.38 -29.81
N ILE A 70 19.44 19.84 -30.47
CA ILE A 70 19.31 19.72 -31.92
C ILE A 70 20.01 20.94 -32.49
N LYS A 71 21.04 20.74 -33.31
CA LYS A 71 21.58 21.82 -34.13
C LYS A 71 20.71 21.97 -35.37
N ASP A 72 20.36 23.20 -35.74
CA ASP A 72 19.81 23.47 -37.05
C ASP A 72 20.89 23.34 -38.13
N GLU A 73 20.48 23.43 -39.40
CA GLU A 73 21.38 23.39 -40.57
C GLU A 73 22.41 24.54 -40.59
N HIS A 74 22.18 25.59 -39.78
CA HIS A 74 23.06 26.75 -39.59
C HIS A 74 23.91 26.65 -38.30
N GLY A 75 23.85 25.54 -37.57
CA GLY A 75 24.62 25.29 -36.35
C GLY A 75 24.03 25.87 -35.05
N ASN A 76 22.85 26.49 -35.07
CA ASN A 76 22.20 27.03 -33.87
C ASN A 76 21.51 25.92 -33.07
N THR A 77 21.64 25.98 -31.74
CA THR A 77 21.02 25.00 -30.84
C THR A 77 19.53 25.29 -30.63
N ILE A 78 18.67 24.41 -31.14
CA ILE A 78 17.24 24.37 -30.85
C ILE A 78 17.03 23.63 -29.52
N LYS A 79 16.67 24.38 -28.47
CA LYS A 79 16.29 23.82 -27.17
C LYS A 79 14.87 23.27 -27.23
N THR A 80 14.71 21.96 -27.31
CA THR A 80 13.39 21.32 -27.20
C THR A 80 12.83 21.45 -25.78
N LYS A 81 11.55 21.83 -25.65
CA LYS A 81 10.87 22.06 -24.37
C LYS A 81 10.85 20.77 -23.53
N LYS A 82 11.65 20.74 -22.46
CA LYS A 82 11.72 19.67 -21.47
C LYS A 82 10.39 19.58 -20.71
N SER A 83 9.71 18.44 -20.78
CA SER A 83 8.89 17.93 -19.67
C SER A 83 8.41 16.52 -19.97
N LYS A 84 9.20 15.52 -19.60
CA LYS A 84 8.69 14.16 -19.40
C LYS A 84 9.19 13.68 -18.05
N ILE A 85 8.38 13.91 -17.02
CA ILE A 85 8.55 13.28 -15.70
C ILE A 85 8.71 11.77 -15.95
N LYS A 86 9.83 11.19 -15.48
CA LYS A 86 10.10 9.76 -15.62
C LYS A 86 8.96 8.96 -14.99
N LEU A 87 8.62 7.81 -15.56
CA LEU A 87 7.49 6.99 -15.09
C LEU A 87 7.63 6.66 -13.60
N LYS A 88 8.85 6.35 -13.14
CA LYS A 88 9.17 6.09 -11.73
C LYS A 88 8.83 7.25 -10.77
N ASN A 89 8.81 8.49 -11.28
CA ASN A 89 8.48 9.68 -10.47
C ASN A 89 6.97 10.02 -10.48
N THR A 90 6.14 9.24 -11.19
CA THR A 90 4.70 9.53 -11.34
C THR A 90 3.79 8.76 -10.39
N TRP A 91 4.35 7.87 -9.56
CA TRP A 91 3.59 7.07 -8.60
C TRP A 91 3.10 7.92 -7.43
N ALA A 92 1.83 7.77 -7.07
CA ALA A 92 1.22 8.38 -5.91
C ALA A 92 0.40 7.35 -5.15
N GLY A 93 0.55 7.30 -3.83
CA GLY A 93 -0.22 6.45 -2.95
C GLY A 93 -0.99 7.29 -1.95
N LYS A 94 -2.21 6.86 -1.61
CA LYS A 94 -3.03 7.44 -0.55
C LYS A 94 -3.70 6.32 0.24
N VAL A 95 -3.86 6.52 1.54
CA VAL A 95 -4.77 5.71 2.34
C VAL A 95 -6.16 6.32 2.22
N VAL A 96 -7.17 5.49 2.00
CA VAL A 96 -8.59 5.87 1.90
C VAL A 96 -9.35 4.99 2.89
N GLY A 97 -10.43 5.51 3.46
CA GLY A 97 -11.25 4.81 4.45
C GLY A 97 -11.36 5.60 5.75
N ALA A 98 -12.53 5.54 6.39
CA ALA A 98 -12.79 6.20 7.67
C ALA A 98 -12.74 5.23 8.86
N ARG A 99 -12.94 3.93 8.60
CA ARG A 99 -13.01 2.86 9.60
C ARG A 99 -11.95 1.80 9.34
N GLY A 100 -11.62 1.03 10.37
CA GLY A 100 -10.60 -0.04 10.31
C GLY A 100 -10.80 -1.03 9.16
N GLU A 101 -12.05 -1.37 8.85
CA GLU A 101 -12.43 -2.35 7.82
C GLU A 101 -12.33 -1.80 6.40
N ASP A 102 -12.63 -0.51 6.20
CA ASP A 102 -12.61 0.15 4.90
C ASP A 102 -11.24 0.78 4.57
N LEU A 103 -10.24 0.56 5.41
CA LEU A 103 -8.90 1.12 5.24
C LEU A 103 -8.19 0.43 4.07
N GLU A 104 -8.00 1.18 2.99
CA GLU A 104 -7.33 0.71 1.78
C GLU A 104 -6.16 1.61 1.40
N TYR A 105 -5.06 1.01 0.93
CA TYR A 105 -3.98 1.75 0.29
C TYR A 105 -4.14 1.76 -1.22
N GLN A 106 -4.51 2.91 -1.78
CA GLN A 106 -4.64 3.11 -3.22
C GLN A 106 -3.33 3.61 -3.82
N LEU A 107 -2.68 2.78 -4.62
CA LEU A 107 -1.50 3.13 -5.41
C LEU A 107 -1.89 3.40 -6.86
N ARG A 108 -1.59 4.60 -7.38
CA ARG A 108 -1.84 4.98 -8.78
C ARG A 108 -0.62 5.56 -9.47
N SER A 109 -0.49 5.34 -10.77
CA SER A 109 0.42 6.11 -11.63
C SER A 109 -0.32 7.31 -12.22
N LYS A 110 0.28 8.50 -12.15
CA LYS A 110 -0.23 9.73 -12.81
C LYS A 110 0.09 9.79 -14.31
N SER A 111 0.91 8.86 -14.82
CA SER A 111 1.38 8.92 -16.20
C SER A 111 0.35 8.42 -17.19
N LYS A 112 0.07 9.21 -18.23
CA LYS A 112 -0.74 8.80 -19.39
C LYS A 112 -0.14 7.60 -20.14
N ARG A 113 1.17 7.36 -20.01
CA ARG A 113 1.89 6.30 -20.74
C ARG A 113 2.10 5.02 -19.93
N TYR A 114 1.57 4.95 -18.71
CA TYR A 114 1.72 3.78 -17.84
C TYR A 114 1.25 2.49 -18.53
N HIS A 115 0.04 2.52 -19.09
CA HIS A 115 -0.57 1.34 -19.72
C HIS A 115 0.21 0.87 -20.95
N LEU A 116 0.81 1.78 -21.72
CA LEU A 116 1.61 1.47 -22.91
C LEU A 116 2.86 0.66 -22.57
N VAL A 117 3.46 0.90 -21.40
CA VAL A 117 4.66 0.19 -20.92
C VAL A 117 4.28 -1.08 -20.16
N GLU A 118 3.18 -1.05 -19.41
CA GLU A 118 2.72 -2.20 -18.63
C GLU A 118 2.14 -3.30 -19.51
N ARG A 119 1.16 -2.97 -20.37
CA ARG A 119 0.40 -3.92 -21.19
C ARG A 119 0.95 -4.08 -22.61
N GLY A 120 1.76 -3.12 -23.06
CA GLY A 120 2.19 -3.05 -24.45
C GLY A 120 1.25 -2.22 -25.31
N HIS A 121 1.61 -2.01 -26.57
CA HIS A 121 0.80 -1.27 -27.55
C HIS A 121 1.17 -1.62 -28.99
N TYR A 122 0.21 -1.41 -29.89
CA TYR A 122 0.39 -1.56 -31.33
C TYR A 122 1.03 -0.30 -31.91
N LEU A 123 1.96 -0.47 -32.86
CA LEU A 123 2.46 0.64 -33.66
C LEU A 123 1.49 0.90 -34.81
N VAL A 124 1.05 2.15 -34.93
CA VAL A 124 0.16 2.60 -36.01
C VAL A 124 0.89 3.65 -36.82
N PHE A 125 1.04 3.43 -38.12
CA PHE A 125 1.60 4.39 -39.07
C PHE A 125 0.53 4.74 -40.10
N MET A 126 0.26 6.04 -40.29
CA MET A 126 -0.75 6.54 -41.24
C MET A 126 -2.12 5.85 -41.10
N GLY A 127 -2.57 5.64 -39.86
CA GLY A 127 -3.87 5.01 -39.56
C GLY A 127 -3.93 3.49 -39.82
N LYS A 128 -2.87 2.88 -40.35
CA LYS A 128 -2.76 1.43 -40.54
C LYS A 128 -1.88 0.82 -39.45
N LYS A 129 -2.26 -0.37 -38.97
CA LYS A 129 -1.42 -1.12 -38.02
C LYS A 129 -0.15 -1.54 -38.74
N THR A 130 0.98 -0.99 -38.31
CA THR A 130 2.30 -1.47 -38.69
C THR A 130 2.51 -2.69 -37.83
N GLY A 131 2.44 -3.91 -38.39
CA GLY A 131 2.31 -5.19 -37.67
C GLY A 131 3.45 -5.60 -36.72
N ARG A 132 4.18 -4.65 -36.13
CA ARG A 132 5.22 -4.82 -35.11
C ARG A 132 4.68 -4.26 -33.79
N ASP A 133 4.26 -5.17 -32.92
CA ASP A 133 3.71 -4.84 -31.60
C ASP A 133 4.83 -4.63 -30.59
N VAL A 134 4.66 -3.65 -29.69
CA VAL A 134 5.55 -3.45 -28.56
C VAL A 134 4.99 -4.21 -27.38
N GLU A 135 5.64 -5.30 -27.00
CA GLU A 135 5.26 -6.11 -25.85
C GLU A 135 5.32 -5.32 -24.54
N GLY A 136 4.30 -5.54 -23.69
CA GLY A 136 4.25 -4.99 -22.34
C GLY A 136 5.26 -5.63 -21.41
N ARG A 137 5.85 -4.85 -20.51
CA ARG A 137 6.86 -5.36 -19.55
C ARG A 137 6.24 -6.00 -18.31
N TRP A 138 4.94 -5.76 -18.07
CA TRP A 138 4.20 -6.24 -16.90
C TRP A 138 4.93 -6.00 -15.57
N PHE A 139 5.58 -4.84 -15.47
CA PHE A 139 6.52 -4.54 -14.39
C PHE A 139 5.79 -4.27 -13.08
N PHE A 140 4.59 -3.67 -13.13
CA PHE A 140 3.75 -3.46 -11.95
C PHE A 140 3.24 -4.80 -11.43
N LYS A 141 2.71 -5.66 -12.31
CA LYS A 141 2.27 -7.01 -11.92
C LYS A 141 3.41 -7.81 -11.26
N LYS A 142 4.61 -7.77 -11.85
CA LYS A 142 5.82 -8.40 -11.29
C LYS A 142 6.23 -7.79 -9.95
N ALA A 143 6.11 -6.48 -9.77
CA ALA A 143 6.44 -5.82 -8.50
C ALA A 143 5.47 -6.21 -7.38
N VAL A 144 4.17 -6.26 -7.69
CA VAL A 144 3.12 -6.65 -6.73
C VAL A 144 3.29 -8.12 -6.33
N ASN A 145 3.54 -9.01 -7.30
CA ASN A 145 3.72 -10.43 -7.00
C ASN A 145 4.93 -10.66 -6.10
N GLU A 146 6.08 -10.07 -6.40
CA GLU A 146 7.25 -10.18 -5.52
C GLU A 146 7.01 -9.57 -4.14
N PHE A 147 6.27 -8.45 -4.08
CA PHE A 147 5.91 -7.87 -2.79
C PHE A 147 5.01 -8.78 -1.96
N LYS A 148 4.05 -9.47 -2.59
CA LYS A 148 3.19 -10.47 -1.93
C LYS A 148 3.97 -11.68 -1.44
N THR A 149 4.92 -12.16 -2.23
CA THR A 149 5.82 -13.25 -1.84
C THR A 149 6.81 -12.81 -0.76
N SER A 150 7.12 -11.52 -0.67
CA SER A 150 8.02 -10.99 0.33
C SER A 150 7.40 -10.97 1.74
N ASP A 151 8.23 -11.22 2.73
CA ASP A 151 7.89 -11.19 4.16
C ASP A 151 7.62 -9.76 4.71
N GLN A 152 7.50 -8.76 3.83
CA GLN A 152 7.29 -7.37 4.24
C GLN A 152 5.95 -7.16 4.95
N VAL A 153 4.92 -7.92 4.58
CA VAL A 153 3.59 -7.85 5.19
C VAL A 153 3.65 -8.33 6.63
N ASN A 154 4.20 -9.53 6.87
CA ASN A 154 4.30 -10.12 8.20
C ASN A 154 5.12 -9.23 9.14
N ARG A 155 6.27 -8.72 8.67
CA ARG A 155 7.10 -7.80 9.48
C ARG A 155 6.36 -6.54 9.92
N VAL A 156 5.56 -5.94 9.04
CA VAL A 156 4.75 -4.77 9.39
C VAL A 156 3.63 -5.15 10.35
N MET A 157 3.03 -6.33 10.17
CA MET A 157 2.00 -6.87 11.05
C MET A 157 2.54 -7.16 12.46
N GLU A 158 3.73 -7.75 12.58
CA GLU A 158 4.40 -7.96 13.87
C GLU A 158 4.68 -6.64 14.57
N GLN A 159 5.15 -5.62 13.85
CA GLN A 159 5.35 -4.29 14.43
C GLN A 159 4.04 -3.65 14.92
N PHE A 160 2.94 -3.90 14.22
CA PHE A 160 1.61 -3.45 14.62
C PHE A 160 1.14 -4.18 15.88
N MET A 161 1.21 -5.51 15.91
CA MET A 161 0.80 -6.33 17.06
C MET A 161 1.65 -6.04 18.30
N ASN A 162 2.97 -5.86 18.13
CA ASN A 162 3.87 -5.46 19.22
C ASN A 162 3.51 -4.08 19.77
N MET A 163 3.06 -3.15 18.94
CA MET A 163 2.61 -1.84 19.40
C MET A 163 1.29 -1.93 20.17
N ILE A 164 0.34 -2.78 19.73
CA ILE A 164 -0.89 -3.06 20.47
C ILE A 164 -0.55 -3.68 21.83
N LYS A 165 0.30 -4.71 21.86
CA LYS A 165 0.75 -5.37 23.09
C LYS A 165 1.36 -4.37 24.07
N LYS A 166 2.29 -3.53 23.61
CA LYS A 166 2.90 -2.48 24.44
C LYS A 166 1.86 -1.50 25.00
N ARG A 167 0.81 -1.18 24.26
CA ARG A 167 -0.25 -0.28 24.72
C ARG A 167 -1.10 -0.92 25.83
N ILE A 168 -1.39 -2.21 25.69
CA ILE A 168 -2.12 -2.99 26.69
C ILE A 168 -1.28 -3.10 27.97
N GLU A 169 0.03 -3.37 27.84
CA GLU A 169 0.96 -3.50 28.96
C GLU A 169 1.28 -2.17 29.64
N ALA A 170 1.44 -1.07 28.89
CA ALA A 170 1.78 0.25 29.45
C ALA A 170 0.61 0.89 30.24
N ASN A 171 -0.61 0.46 29.96
CA ASN A 171 -1.81 0.88 30.68
C ASN A 171 -2.18 -0.12 31.79
N ALA A 172 -1.30 -1.07 32.14
CA ALA A 172 -1.45 -2.05 33.22
C ALA A 172 -0.43 -1.89 34.33
#